data_AF-A0A1V3XMA7-F1
#
_entry.id   AF-A0A1V3XMA7-F1
#
_cell.length_a   1.000
_cell.length_b   1.000
_cell.length_c   1.000
_cell.angle_alpha   90.00
_cell.angle_beta   90.00
_cell.angle_gamma   90.00
#
_symmetry.space_group_name_H-M   'P 1'
#
loop_
_entity.id
_entity.type
_entity.pdbx_description
1 polymer ?
#
loop_
_entity_poly.entity_id
_entity_poly.type
_entity_poly.pdbx_seq_one_letter_code
_entity_poly.pdbx_strand_id
1 'polypeptide(L)'
;MQDVLALCMTGFPSFEDKSIRRRSLIYLGYSSFRAAAEDRPALFSDQQVKDMATAAGVQINVIARADVVKSPEQSNQALAAIANATGGRYSVYNPAGTAGADPAGTDLTLAALLDKIRANPPNVVLPSGTIITNRSWDYPNVPLLCSLAVAGLLFISLAVLRR
;
A
#
# COMPACT_ATOMS: atom_id res chain seq x y z
N MET A 1 3.40 -1.62 18.10
CA MET A 1 3.38 -1.58 16.62
C MET A 1 1.99 -1.97 16.12
N GLN A 2 1.50 -3.10 16.61
CA GLN A 2 0.14 -3.61 16.49
C GLN A 2 -0.89 -2.52 16.76
N ASP A 3 -0.71 -1.75 17.83
CA ASP A 3 -1.59 -0.62 18.17
C ASP A 3 -1.66 0.46 17.09
N VAL A 4 -0.54 0.75 16.41
CA VAL A 4 -0.49 1.73 15.31
C VAL A 4 -1.19 1.16 14.08
N LEU A 5 -0.96 -0.11 13.74
CA LEU A 5 -1.68 -0.76 12.64
C LEU A 5 -3.19 -0.79 12.90
N ALA A 6 -3.60 -1.15 14.12
CA ALA A 6 -4.99 -1.13 14.54
C ALA A 6 -5.59 0.28 14.42
N LEU A 7 -4.90 1.30 14.95
CA LEU A 7 -5.33 2.69 14.82
C LEU A 7 -5.50 3.11 13.36
N CYS A 8 -4.52 2.81 12.50
CA CYS A 8 -4.62 3.14 11.09
C CYS A 8 -5.78 2.39 10.38
N MET A 9 -6.08 1.15 10.78
CA MET A 9 -7.22 0.41 10.23
C MET A 9 -8.57 0.99 10.68
N THR A 10 -8.69 1.43 11.93
CA THR A 10 -9.91 2.08 12.42
C THR A 10 -10.21 3.42 11.74
N GLY A 11 -9.23 4.00 11.03
CA GLY A 11 -9.44 5.18 10.19
C GLY A 11 -10.24 4.91 8.92
N PHE A 12 -10.43 3.65 8.50
CA PHE A 12 -11.27 3.34 7.34
C PHE A 12 -12.76 3.51 7.68
N PRO A 13 -13.56 4.12 6.79
CA PRO A 13 -15.01 4.22 6.99
C PRO A 13 -15.64 2.83 7.03
N SER A 14 -16.51 2.58 8.00
CA SER A 14 -17.15 1.28 8.24
C SER A 14 -16.14 0.13 8.33
N PHE A 15 -15.06 0.29 9.12
CA PHE A 15 -14.00 -0.72 9.22
C PHE A 15 -14.49 -2.06 9.81
N GLU A 16 -15.54 -2.02 10.63
CA GLU A 16 -16.11 -3.20 11.29
C GLU A 16 -16.68 -4.21 10.29
N ASP A 17 -17.16 -3.73 9.14
CA ASP A 17 -17.70 -4.55 8.06
C ASP A 17 -16.71 -4.68 6.90
N LYS A 18 -16.79 -5.83 6.22
CA LYS A 18 -16.06 -6.07 4.99
C LYS A 18 -16.53 -5.08 3.92
N SER A 19 -15.59 -4.28 3.41
CA SER A 19 -15.91 -3.28 2.40
C SER A 19 -16.22 -3.88 1.03
N ILE A 20 -17.11 -3.23 0.29
CA ILE A 20 -17.22 -3.37 -1.16
C ILE A 20 -16.14 -2.58 -1.93
N ARG A 21 -15.29 -1.82 -1.22
CA ARG A 21 -14.18 -1.04 -1.80
C ARG A 21 -12.83 -1.67 -1.45
N ARG A 22 -11.82 -1.44 -2.30
CA ARG A 22 -10.44 -1.83 -2.00
C ARG A 22 -9.91 -1.00 -0.83
N ARG A 23 -9.49 -1.66 0.26
CA ARG A 23 -8.78 -1.02 1.38
C ARG A 23 -7.35 -1.50 1.42
N SER A 24 -6.40 -0.58 1.31
CA SER A 24 -4.97 -0.86 1.40
C SER A 24 -4.34 0.08 2.41
N LEU A 25 -3.66 -0.50 3.40
CA LEU A 25 -2.84 0.20 4.37
C LEU A 25 -1.37 0.06 3.95
N ILE A 26 -0.63 1.16 3.87
CA ILE A 26 0.83 1.13 3.68
C ILE A 26 1.48 1.71 4.93
N TYR A 27 2.13 0.86 5.70
CA TYR A 27 2.95 1.27 6.83
C TYR A 27 4.39 1.51 6.37
N LEU A 28 4.87 2.75 6.49
CA LEU A 28 6.26 3.12 6.25
C LEU A 28 6.88 3.59 7.57
N GLY A 29 7.87 2.87 8.07
CA GLY A 29 8.49 3.23 9.35
C GLY A 29 9.34 2.13 9.96
N TYR A 30 9.58 2.23 11.26
CA TYR A 30 10.45 1.32 12.01
C TYR A 30 9.73 0.01 12.35
N SER A 31 10.49 -1.08 12.41
CA SER A 31 9.90 -2.38 12.78
C SER A 31 9.61 -2.51 14.27
N SER A 32 10.30 -1.74 15.10
CA SER A 32 10.04 -1.60 16.52
C SER A 32 9.74 -0.14 16.84
N PHE A 33 8.63 0.10 17.54
CA PHE A 33 8.25 1.41 18.05
C PHE A 33 8.61 1.60 19.52
N ARG A 34 8.90 0.51 20.23
CA ARG A 34 9.14 0.53 21.68
C ARG A 34 10.63 0.50 21.94
N ALA A 35 11.09 1.34 22.85
CA ALA A 35 12.42 1.24 23.40
C ALA A 35 12.53 -0.08 24.21
N ALA A 36 13.73 -0.65 24.30
CA ALA A 36 13.95 -1.92 25.01
C ALA A 36 13.55 -1.89 26.51
N ALA A 37 13.38 -0.69 27.08
CA ALA A 37 12.99 -0.46 28.48
C ALA A 37 11.50 -0.10 28.67
N GLU A 38 10.69 -0.14 27.60
CA GLU A 38 9.27 0.22 27.68
C GLU A 38 8.35 -1.00 27.87
N ASP A 39 7.96 -1.25 29.12
CA ASP A 39 7.15 -2.42 29.54
C ASP A 39 5.63 -2.26 29.41
N ARG A 40 5.15 -1.18 28.76
CA ARG A 40 3.70 -1.01 28.56
C ARG A 40 3.13 -2.23 27.83
N PRO A 41 2.03 -2.85 28.27
CA PRO A 41 1.42 -3.92 27.48
C PRO A 41 0.96 -3.37 26.12
N ALA A 42 1.05 -4.20 25.07
CA ALA A 42 0.41 -3.90 23.79
C ALA A 42 -1.12 -4.06 23.95
N LEU A 43 -1.90 -3.16 23.36
CA LEU A 43 -3.36 -3.26 23.39
C LEU A 43 -3.85 -4.33 22.42
N PHE A 44 -3.12 -4.50 21.32
CA PHE A 44 -3.40 -5.51 20.31
C PHE A 44 -2.23 -6.49 20.15
N SER A 45 -2.57 -7.77 20.03
CA SER A 45 -1.67 -8.84 19.60
C SER A 45 -1.57 -8.93 18.08
N ASP A 46 -0.54 -9.61 17.57
CA ASP A 46 -0.38 -9.84 16.13
C ASP A 46 -1.58 -10.57 15.52
N GLN A 47 -2.15 -11.53 16.26
CA GLN A 47 -3.32 -12.28 15.80
C GLN A 47 -4.55 -11.38 15.71
N GLN A 48 -4.80 -10.54 16.73
CA GLN A 48 -5.92 -9.59 16.70
C GLN A 48 -5.82 -8.61 15.54
N VAL A 49 -4.61 -8.14 15.20
CA VAL A 49 -4.40 -7.26 14.04
C VAL A 49 -4.69 -7.99 12.73
N LYS A 50 -4.25 -9.25 12.60
CA LYS A 50 -4.56 -10.08 11.42
C LYS A 50 -6.07 -10.31 11.28
N ASP A 51 -6.73 -10.68 12.36
CA ASP A 51 -8.17 -10.95 12.37
C ASP A 51 -8.96 -9.68 12.02
N MET A 52 -8.57 -8.52 12.58
CA MET A 52 -9.17 -7.23 12.27
C MET A 52 -8.98 -6.87 10.78
N ALA A 53 -7.78 -7.07 10.25
CA ALA A 53 -7.50 -6.79 8.85
C ALA A 53 -8.29 -7.70 7.91
N THR A 54 -8.40 -9.00 8.22
CA THR A 54 -9.19 -9.97 7.47
C THR A 54 -10.68 -9.65 7.52
N ALA A 55 -11.22 -9.33 8.70
CA ALA A 55 -12.62 -8.95 8.88
C ALA A 55 -12.97 -7.68 8.09
N ALA A 56 -12.12 -6.66 8.20
CA ALA A 56 -12.28 -5.38 7.50
C ALA A 56 -11.99 -5.46 5.99
N GLY A 57 -11.42 -6.56 5.50
CA GLY A 57 -10.97 -6.69 4.11
C GLY A 57 -9.82 -5.73 3.76
N VAL A 58 -8.94 -5.43 4.70
CA VAL A 58 -7.81 -4.51 4.56
C VAL A 58 -6.54 -5.30 4.21
N GLN A 59 -5.90 -4.93 3.11
CA GLN A 59 -4.57 -5.43 2.78
C GLN A 59 -3.51 -4.57 3.46
N ILE A 60 -2.63 -5.16 4.27
CA ILE A 60 -1.56 -4.46 4.99
C ILE A 60 -0.24 -4.64 4.23
N ASN A 61 0.32 -3.53 3.76
CA ASN A 61 1.64 -3.46 3.15
C ASN A 61 2.61 -2.74 4.09
N VAL A 62 3.85 -3.21 4.15
CA VAL A 62 4.87 -2.74 5.08
C VAL A 62 6.14 -2.42 4.33
N ILE A 63 6.67 -1.22 4.58
CA ILE A 63 8.00 -0.79 4.18
C ILE A 63 8.77 -0.45 5.46
N ALA A 64 9.58 -1.40 5.93
CA ALA A 64 10.36 -1.26 7.16
C ALA A 64 11.68 -0.54 6.89
N ARG A 65 12.00 0.47 7.68
CA ARG A 65 13.27 1.20 7.61
C ARG A 65 14.43 0.40 8.22
N ALA A 66 15.51 0.22 7.47
CA ALA A 66 16.72 -0.52 7.88
C ALA A 66 17.88 0.35 8.36
N ASP A 67 17.79 1.67 8.24
CA ASP A 67 18.85 2.61 8.62
C ASP A 67 19.03 2.76 10.14
N VAL A 68 18.16 2.15 10.94
CA VAL A 68 18.28 2.12 12.40
C VAL A 68 18.80 0.76 12.85
N VAL A 69 20.01 0.81 13.41
CA VAL A 69 20.75 -0.27 14.07
C VAL A 69 19.82 -1.04 15.02
N LYS A 70 19.67 -2.36 14.79
CA LYS A 70 18.97 -3.35 15.63
C LYS A 70 17.44 -3.22 15.68
N SER A 71 16.79 -3.42 14.54
CA SER A 71 15.48 -4.07 14.57
C SER A 71 15.67 -5.54 14.95
N PRO A 72 15.06 -6.05 16.04
CA PRO A 72 15.10 -7.49 16.33
C PRO A 72 14.54 -8.27 15.14
N GLU A 73 15.23 -9.33 14.70
CA GLU A 73 14.75 -10.15 13.57
C GLU A 73 13.30 -10.62 13.77
N GLN A 74 12.93 -10.88 15.02
CA GLN A 74 11.59 -11.26 15.43
C GLN A 74 10.52 -10.20 15.09
N SER A 75 10.81 -8.90 15.25
CA SER A 75 9.87 -7.81 14.93
C SER A 75 9.68 -7.67 13.42
N ASN A 76 10.74 -7.88 12.63
CA ASN A 76 10.67 -7.91 11.17
C ASN A 76 9.86 -9.12 10.67
N GLN A 77 10.06 -10.29 11.28
CA GLN A 77 9.29 -11.49 10.95
C GLN A 77 7.80 -11.34 11.31
N ALA A 78 7.48 -10.72 12.44
CA ALA A 78 6.10 -10.43 12.83
C ALA A 78 5.39 -9.52 11.80
N LEU A 79 6.07 -8.45 11.35
CA LEU A 79 5.56 -7.56 10.29
C LEU A 79 5.36 -8.28 8.97
N ALA A 80 6.33 -9.10 8.55
CA ALA A 80 6.22 -9.89 7.35
C ALA A 80 5.04 -10.87 7.44
N ALA A 81 4.83 -11.50 8.60
CA ALA A 81 3.72 -12.41 8.83
C ALA A 81 2.35 -11.71 8.79
N ILE A 82 2.24 -10.50 9.34
CA ILE A 82 1.00 -9.69 9.27
C ILE A 82 0.72 -9.28 7.81
N ALA A 83 1.72 -8.76 7.10
CA ALA A 83 1.57 -8.38 5.70
C ALA A 83 1.15 -9.57 4.83
N ASN A 84 1.82 -10.70 4.97
CA ASN A 84 1.51 -11.92 4.20
C ASN A 84 0.12 -12.48 4.51
N ALA A 85 -0.32 -12.46 5.77
CA ALA A 85 -1.65 -12.94 6.17
C ALA A 85 -2.80 -12.16 5.51
N THR A 86 -2.56 -10.89 5.17
CA THR A 86 -3.54 -10.01 4.51
C THR A 86 -3.37 -9.94 2.99
N GLY A 87 -2.44 -10.72 2.43
CA GLY A 87 -2.09 -10.69 1.01
C GLY A 87 -1.31 -9.44 0.59
N GLY A 88 -0.79 -8.66 1.53
CA GLY A 88 0.06 -7.50 1.28
C GLY A 88 1.53 -7.87 1.06
N ARG A 89 2.38 -6.84 0.97
CA ARG A 89 3.82 -6.97 0.74
C ARG A 89 4.63 -6.41 1.89
N TYR A 90 5.68 -7.12 2.26
CA TYR A 90 6.72 -6.63 3.16
C TYR A 90 7.97 -6.28 2.35
N SER A 91 8.58 -5.15 2.63
CA SER A 91 9.83 -4.71 2.02
C SER A 91 10.65 -3.93 3.02
N VAL A 92 11.97 -3.94 2.82
CA VAL A 92 12.92 -3.21 3.66
C VAL A 92 13.49 -2.05 2.84
N TYR A 93 13.54 -0.87 3.44
CA TYR A 93 13.97 0.38 2.82
C TYR A 93 15.14 0.97 3.61
N ASN A 94 16.24 1.30 2.91
CA ASN A 94 17.40 1.95 3.51
C ASN A 94 17.63 3.32 2.84
N PRO A 95 17.27 4.44 3.51
CA PRO A 95 17.46 5.79 2.97
C PRO A 95 18.93 6.26 2.91
N ALA A 96 19.85 5.58 3.61
CA ALA A 96 21.24 6.04 3.71
C ALA A 96 22.03 5.92 2.39
N GLY A 97 21.54 5.15 1.41
CA GLY A 97 22.19 4.96 0.10
C GLY A 97 21.65 5.85 -1.02
N THR A 98 20.65 6.69 -0.75
CA THR A 98 19.83 7.36 -1.78
C THR A 98 19.62 8.85 -1.52
N ALA A 99 20.09 9.36 -0.38
CA ALA A 99 19.96 10.75 0.08
C ALA A 99 20.71 11.81 -0.77
N GLY A 100 21.24 11.46 -1.95
CA GLY A 100 22.12 12.34 -2.74
C GLY A 100 21.57 12.87 -4.06
N ALA A 101 20.41 12.43 -4.56
CA ALA A 101 20.04 12.68 -5.95
C ALA A 101 19.01 13.80 -6.18
N ASP A 102 18.08 14.05 -5.25
CA ASP A 102 17.03 15.05 -5.48
C ASP A 102 16.37 15.51 -4.17
N PRO A 103 16.51 16.79 -3.75
CA PRO A 103 15.82 17.32 -2.57
C PRO A 103 14.31 17.56 -2.79
N ALA A 104 13.81 17.42 -4.02
CA ALA A 104 12.40 17.59 -4.38
C ALA A 104 11.69 16.29 -4.82
N GLY A 105 12.45 15.20 -5.02
CA GLY A 105 11.96 13.93 -5.56
C GLY A 105 11.74 12.85 -4.51
N THR A 106 10.73 11.99 -4.72
CA THR A 106 10.63 10.73 -3.97
C THR A 106 11.81 9.83 -4.36
N ASP A 107 12.54 9.30 -3.38
CA ASP A 107 13.62 8.33 -3.59
C ASP A 107 13.19 7.23 -4.58
N LEU A 108 13.98 7.03 -5.65
CA LEU A 108 13.70 6.06 -6.72
C LEU A 108 13.49 4.64 -6.16
N THR A 109 14.19 4.27 -5.10
CA THR A 109 14.04 2.95 -4.47
C THR A 109 12.70 2.84 -3.74
N LEU A 110 12.29 3.89 -3.02
CA LEU A 110 10.98 3.95 -2.38
C LEU A 110 9.85 3.97 -3.43
N ALA A 111 10.02 4.73 -4.50
CA ALA A 111 9.06 4.76 -5.62
C ALA A 111 8.87 3.36 -6.22
N ALA A 112 9.96 2.62 -6.46
CA ALA A 112 9.89 1.25 -6.96
C ALA A 112 9.19 0.28 -5.98
N LEU A 113 9.37 0.46 -4.67
CA LEU A 113 8.66 -0.32 -3.64
C LEU A 113 7.15 0.00 -3.63
N LEU A 114 6.79 1.27 -3.74
CA LEU A 114 5.39 1.69 -3.84
C LEU A 114 4.74 1.17 -5.12
N ASP A 115 5.45 1.14 -6.24
CA ASP A 115 4.94 0.58 -7.49
C ASP A 115 4.72 -0.93 -7.41
N LYS A 116 5.59 -1.68 -6.70
CA LYS A 116 5.34 -3.10 -6.40
C LYS A 116 4.07 -3.30 -5.58
N ILE A 117 3.80 -2.44 -4.60
CA ILE A 117 2.56 -2.49 -3.81
C ILE A 117 1.35 -2.18 -4.72
N ARG A 118 1.43 -1.12 -5.53
CA ARG A 118 0.37 -0.74 -6.48
C ARG A 118 0.09 -1.81 -7.55
N ALA A 119 1.10 -2.60 -7.92
CA ALA A 119 0.95 -3.71 -8.85
C ALA A 119 0.19 -4.91 -8.25
N ASN A 120 -0.03 -4.95 -6.92
CA ASN A 120 -0.72 -6.02 -6.21
C ASN A 120 -1.90 -5.46 -5.37
N PRO A 121 -2.95 -4.93 -6.02
CA PRO A 121 -4.07 -4.32 -5.31
C PRO A 121 -4.90 -5.35 -4.52
N PRO A 122 -5.67 -4.91 -3.51
CA PRO A 122 -6.57 -5.78 -2.76
C PRO A 122 -7.67 -6.35 -3.67
N ASN A 123 -8.04 -7.60 -3.44
CA ASN A 123 -9.22 -8.18 -4.07
C ASN A 123 -10.50 -7.60 -3.47
N VAL A 124 -11.46 -7.21 -4.31
CA VAL A 124 -12.81 -6.86 -3.85
C VAL A 124 -13.68 -8.09 -3.98
N VAL A 125 -14.32 -8.49 -2.88
CA VAL A 125 -15.36 -9.53 -2.91
C VAL A 125 -16.70 -8.83 -2.80
N LEU A 126 -17.52 -8.93 -3.84
CA LEU A 126 -18.87 -8.38 -3.81
C LEU A 126 -19.78 -9.25 -2.92
N PRO A 127 -20.93 -8.71 -2.47
CA PRO A 127 -21.96 -9.49 -1.78
C PRO A 127 -22.41 -10.73 -2.58
N SER A 128 -22.26 -10.73 -3.91
CA SER A 128 -22.52 -11.86 -4.80
C SER A 128 -21.44 -12.97 -4.77
N GLY A 129 -20.40 -12.83 -3.95
CA GLY A 129 -19.24 -13.73 -3.92
C GLY A 129 -18.28 -13.56 -5.10
N THR A 130 -18.57 -12.65 -6.03
CA THR A 130 -17.71 -12.35 -7.19
C THR A 130 -16.46 -11.63 -6.73
N ILE A 131 -15.29 -12.15 -7.09
CA ILE A 131 -14.00 -11.51 -6.83
C ILE A 131 -13.66 -10.59 -8.01
N ILE A 132 -13.71 -9.28 -7.81
CA ILE A 132 -13.23 -8.31 -8.80
C ILE A 132 -11.75 -8.06 -8.56
N THR A 133 -10.93 -8.72 -9.38
CA THR A 133 -9.48 -8.51 -9.46
C THR A 133 -9.12 -7.36 -10.40
N ASN A 134 -10.05 -6.89 -11.25
CA ASN A 134 -9.66 -6.06 -12.37
C ASN A 134 -9.37 -4.60 -11.95
N ARG A 135 -8.22 -4.09 -12.40
CA ARG A 135 -7.66 -2.76 -12.08
C ARG A 135 -8.22 -1.64 -12.97
N SER A 136 -8.97 -2.00 -14.01
CA SER A 136 -9.37 -1.10 -15.11
C SER A 136 -10.24 0.09 -14.69
N TRP A 137 -11.04 -0.04 -13.63
CA TRP A 137 -11.88 1.06 -13.13
C TRP A 137 -11.09 2.11 -12.34
N ASP A 138 -9.97 1.73 -11.72
CA ASP A 138 -9.13 2.65 -10.94
C ASP A 138 -8.13 3.41 -11.83
N TYR A 139 -7.88 2.93 -13.04
CA TYR A 139 -6.93 3.51 -14.00
C TYR A 139 -7.58 3.64 -15.39
N PRO A 140 -8.27 4.76 -15.68
CA PRO A 140 -8.91 5.00 -16.98
C PRO A 140 -7.88 5.35 -18.08
N ASN A 141 -6.69 4.76 -18.04
CA ASN A 141 -5.59 5.07 -18.95
C ASN A 141 -5.92 4.68 -20.39
N VAL A 142 -6.56 3.52 -20.59
CA VAL A 142 -6.98 3.05 -21.91
C VAL A 142 -7.99 4.00 -22.56
N PRO A 143 -9.13 4.35 -21.91
CA PRO A 143 -10.05 5.31 -22.50
C PRO A 143 -9.40 6.69 -22.69
N LEU A 144 -8.54 7.14 -21.77
CA LEU A 144 -7.79 8.40 -21.94
C LEU A 144 -6.86 8.40 -23.16
N LEU A 145 -6.09 7.32 -23.36
CA LEU A 145 -5.20 7.18 -24.52
C LEU A 145 -5.99 7.13 -25.83
N CYS A 146 -7.13 6.44 -25.85
CA CYS A 146 -8.03 6.43 -27.00
C CYS A 146 -8.58 7.83 -27.29
N SER A 147 -9.08 8.54 -26.28
CA SER A 147 -9.56 9.92 -26.44
C SER A 147 -8.46 10.86 -26.92
N LEU A 148 -7.25 10.73 -26.38
CA LEU A 148 -6.08 11.52 -26.79
C LEU A 148 -5.69 11.26 -28.24
N ALA A 149 -5.70 9.99 -28.67
CA ALA A 149 -5.41 9.62 -30.06
C ALA A 149 -6.46 10.17 -31.02
N VAL A 150 -7.76 10.07 -30.68
CA VAL A 150 -8.85 10.62 -31.48
C VAL A 150 -8.75 12.14 -31.57
N ALA A 151 -8.46 12.82 -30.46
CA ALA A 151 -8.24 14.27 -30.46
C ALA A 151 -7.05 14.67 -31.35
N GLY A 152 -5.93 13.92 -31.28
CA GLY A 152 -4.77 14.14 -32.15
C GLY A 152 -5.10 13.97 -33.63
N LEU A 153 -5.85 12.93 -34.00
CA LEU A 153 -6.32 12.71 -35.38
C LEU A 153 -7.23 13.84 -35.86
N LEU A 154 -8.10 14.36 -35.00
CA LEU A 154 -8.96 15.52 -35.31
C LEU A 154 -8.11 16.76 -35.58
N PHE A 155 -7.13 17.06 -34.73
CA PHE A 155 -6.22 18.21 -34.92
C PHE A 155 -5.43 18.11 -36.23
N ILE A 156 -4.92 16.91 -36.57
CA ILE A 156 -4.21 16.69 -37.83
C ILE A 156 -5.15 16.91 -39.02
N SER A 157 -6.36 16.36 -38.96
CA SER A 157 -7.37 16.50 -40.03
C SER A 157 -7.73 17.97 -40.27
N LEU A 158 -7.95 18.73 -39.19
CA LEU A 158 -8.24 20.16 -39.25
C LEU A 158 -7.05 20.98 -39.77
N ALA A 159 -5.81 20.63 -39.40
CA ALA A 159 -4.62 21.30 -39.89
C ALA A 159 -4.42 21.10 -41.40
N VAL A 160 -4.72 19.90 -41.92
CA VAL A 160 -4.68 19.60 -43.35
C VAL A 160 -5.75 20.37 -44.12
N LEU A 161 -6.98 20.44 -43.59
CA LEU A 161 -8.09 21.19 -44.21
C LEU A 161 -7.87 22.71 -44.25
N ARG A 162 -7.02 23.22 -43.36
CA ARG A 162 -6.73 24.66 -43.23
C ARG A 162 -5.60 25.12 -44.17
N ARG A 163 -4.96 24.21 -44.89
CA ARG A 163 -3.86 24.46 -45.82
C ARG A 163 -4.35 24.44 -47.26
#